data_AF-A0A522E4P7-F1
#
_entry.id   AF-A0A522E4P7-F1
#
_cell.length_a   1.000
_cell.length_b   1.000
_cell.length_c   1.000
_cell.angle_alpha   90.00
_cell.angle_beta   90.00
_cell.angle_gamma   90.00
#
_symmetry.space_group_name_H-M   'P 1'
#
loop_
_entity.id
_entity.type
_entity.pdbx_description
1 polymer ?
#
loop_
_entity_poly.entity_id
_entity_poly.type
_entity_poly.pdbx_seq_one_letter_code
_entity_poly.pdbx_strand_id
1 'polypeptide(L)'
;MLMVKDVFSVSFSRRKKFLVGWETKPSFSASQNGDRSETLFVMQKLFKCGFLQRDFSDKTLKYEVRSLDDLITKILPHFKNYPLLSSKNKDLKLFREICLLMKKNKHRNKKGLKKIVNLAYGMNPSGKRKYKKEEILKLLR
;
A
#
# COMPACT_ATOMS: atom_id res chain seq x y z
N MET A 1 10.78 -2.17 -19.28
CA MET A 1 9.64 -2.01 -18.36
C MET A 1 9.62 -3.22 -17.41
N LEU A 2 10.33 -3.14 -16.28
CA LEU A 2 10.56 -4.29 -15.38
C LEU A 2 9.31 -4.59 -14.54
N MET A 3 8.96 -5.88 -14.44
CA MET A 3 7.81 -6.39 -13.70
C MET A 3 7.94 -6.11 -12.19
N VAL A 4 7.36 -4.99 -11.74
CA VAL A 4 7.15 -4.75 -10.31
C VAL A 4 5.96 -5.58 -9.84
N LYS A 5 6.19 -6.63 -9.05
CA LYS A 5 5.14 -7.27 -8.24
C LYS A 5 4.70 -6.26 -7.17
N ASP A 6 3.40 -5.98 -7.14
CA ASP A 6 2.67 -5.18 -6.15
C ASP A 6 3.24 -3.79 -5.79
N VAL A 7 2.83 -2.79 -6.59
CA VAL A 7 3.27 -1.40 -6.44
C VAL A 7 2.51 -0.67 -5.32
N PHE A 8 1.19 -0.83 -5.27
CA PHE A 8 0.33 -0.20 -4.27
C PHE A 8 -0.48 -1.28 -3.57
N SER A 9 -0.40 -1.34 -2.24
CA SER A 9 -1.07 -2.38 -1.47
C SER A 9 -1.76 -1.80 -0.24
N VAL A 10 -2.88 -2.41 0.17
CA VAL A 10 -3.54 -2.11 1.43
C VAL A 10 -3.76 -3.42 2.17
N SER A 11 -3.07 -3.59 3.30
CA SER A 11 -3.21 -4.77 4.16
C SER A 11 -3.94 -4.42 5.44
N PHE A 12 -4.48 -5.45 6.10
CA PHE A 12 -5.19 -5.32 7.35
C PHE A 12 -4.57 -6.24 8.39
N SER A 13 -4.41 -5.75 9.61
CA SER A 13 -3.98 -6.58 10.74
C SER A 13 -4.89 -6.39 11.94
N ARG A 14 -5.21 -7.51 12.61
CA ARG A 14 -6.04 -7.47 13.80
C ARG A 14 -5.30 -6.77 14.95
N ARG A 15 -5.99 -5.85 15.61
CA ARG A 15 -5.50 -5.09 16.77
C ARG A 15 -6.60 -4.99 17.81
N LYS A 16 -6.55 -5.87 18.83
CA LYS A 16 -7.56 -5.92 19.90
C LYS A 16 -7.70 -4.59 20.66
N LYS A 17 -6.66 -3.75 20.70
CA LYS A 17 -6.67 -2.44 21.38
C LYS A 17 -7.29 -1.32 20.53
N PHE A 18 -7.53 -1.52 19.24
CA PHE A 18 -8.06 -0.49 18.35
C PHE A 18 -9.59 -0.48 18.41
N LEU A 19 -10.19 0.72 18.28
CA LEU A 19 -11.64 0.93 18.37
C LEU A 19 -12.43 -0.03 17.47
N VAL A 20 -12.01 -0.15 16.21
CA VAL A 20 -12.65 -1.00 15.20
C VAL A 20 -12.03 -2.40 15.09
N GLY A 21 -11.10 -2.76 15.97
CA GLY A 21 -10.44 -4.07 16.01
C GLY A 21 -9.39 -4.34 14.92
N TRP A 22 -9.19 -3.39 14.01
CA TRP A 22 -8.35 -3.53 12.82
C TRP A 22 -7.46 -2.32 12.59
N GLU A 23 -6.24 -2.58 12.13
CA GLU A 23 -5.31 -1.59 11.62
C GLU A 23 -5.28 -1.69 10.09
N THR A 24 -5.46 -0.54 9.42
CA THR A 24 -5.29 -0.41 7.97
C THR A 24 -3.85 0.00 7.66
N LYS A 25 -3.18 -0.71 6.75
CA LYS A 25 -1.78 -0.50 6.40
C LYS A 25 -1.61 -0.32 4.89
N PRO A 26 -1.65 0.92 4.39
CA PRO A 26 -1.27 1.22 3.02
C PRO A 26 0.25 1.14 2.88
N SER A 27 0.74 0.64 1.75
CA SER A 27 2.14 0.76 1.37
C SER A 27 2.33 0.90 -0.13
N PHE A 28 3.38 1.62 -0.49
CA PHE A 28 3.96 1.62 -1.83
C PHE A 28 5.25 0.80 -1.78
N SER A 29 5.45 -0.09 -2.75
CA SER A 29 6.69 -0.85 -2.85
C SER A 29 7.14 -1.13 -4.27
N ALA A 30 8.45 -1.30 -4.43
CA ALA A 30 9.05 -1.85 -5.62
C ALA A 30 10.12 -2.86 -5.23
N SER A 31 10.14 -4.01 -5.90
CA SER A 31 11.13 -5.06 -5.66
C SER A 31 11.85 -5.42 -6.95
N GLN A 32 13.16 -5.67 -6.84
CA GLN A 32 14.01 -6.17 -7.91
C GLN A 32 14.92 -7.29 -7.38
N ASN A 33 15.49 -8.10 -8.27
CA ASN A 33 16.61 -8.95 -7.91
C ASN A 33 17.76 -8.08 -7.37
N GLY A 34 18.48 -8.56 -6.36
CA GLY A 34 19.55 -7.83 -5.68
C GLY A 34 20.63 -7.32 -6.63
N ASP A 35 20.98 -8.10 -7.65
CA ASP A 35 22.03 -7.80 -8.63
C ASP A 35 21.61 -6.75 -9.67
N ARG A 36 20.36 -6.29 -9.63
CA ARG A 36 19.78 -5.26 -10.53
C ARG A 36 18.95 -4.26 -9.74
N SER A 37 19.41 -3.89 -8.55
CA SER A 37 18.64 -3.11 -7.57
C SER A 37 18.95 -1.60 -7.58
N GLU A 38 19.78 -1.13 -8.51
CA GLU A 38 20.22 0.27 -8.65
C GLU A 38 19.02 1.23 -8.73
N THR A 39 17.96 0.82 -9.44
CA THR A 39 16.73 1.59 -9.58
C THR A 39 16.03 1.85 -8.24
N LEU A 40 16.16 0.95 -7.26
CA LEU A 40 15.55 1.09 -5.94
C LEU A 40 16.28 2.13 -5.09
N PHE A 41 17.61 2.21 -5.21
CA PHE A 41 18.39 3.27 -4.58
C PHE A 41 18.07 4.65 -5.18
N VAL A 42 17.87 4.71 -6.51
CA VAL A 42 17.42 5.93 -7.18
C VAL A 42 16.04 6.36 -6.67
N MET A 43 15.09 5.43 -6.52
CA MET A 43 13.78 5.74 -5.93
C MET A 43 13.90 6.29 -4.51
N GLN A 44 14.69 5.65 -3.65
CA GLN A 44 14.88 6.12 -2.28
C GLN A 44 15.48 7.53 -2.23
N LYS A 45 16.49 7.81 -3.07
CA LYS A 45 17.11 9.13 -3.18
C LYS A 45 16.15 10.19 -3.73
N LEU A 46 15.37 9.83 -4.75
CA LEU A 46 14.38 10.71 -5.39
C LEU A 46 13.27 11.10 -4.41
N PHE A 47 12.67 10.10 -3.76
CA PHE A 47 11.52 10.33 -2.88
C PHE A 47 11.93 10.85 -1.50
N LYS A 48 13.16 10.62 -1.05
CA LYS A 48 13.66 11.02 0.29
C LYS A 48 12.72 10.51 1.41
N CYS A 49 12.26 9.27 1.25
CA CYS A 49 11.44 8.55 2.23
C CYS A 49 11.54 7.04 1.99
N GLY A 50 10.94 6.26 2.89
CA GLY A 50 10.93 4.81 2.81
C GLY A 50 12.27 4.17 3.15
N PHE A 51 12.29 2.85 3.08
CA PHE A 51 13.46 2.04 3.45
C PHE A 51 13.66 0.91 2.44
N LEU A 52 14.88 0.38 2.41
CA LEU A 52 15.25 -0.79 1.64
C LEU A 52 15.26 -2.01 2.57
N GLN A 53 14.66 -3.11 2.13
CA GLN A 53 14.63 -4.38 2.83
C GLN A 53 15.11 -5.48 1.89
N ARG A 54 16.10 -6.25 2.33
CA ARG A 54 16.64 -7.37 1.57
C ARG A 54 15.93 -8.66 1.97
N ASP A 55 15.52 -9.43 0.98
CA ASP A 55 15.08 -10.81 1.16
C ASP A 55 16.20 -11.73 0.68
N PHE A 56 16.85 -12.39 1.63
CA PHE A 56 17.95 -13.31 1.34
C PHE A 56 17.48 -14.61 0.69
N SER A 57 16.23 -15.02 0.95
CA SER A 57 15.67 -16.27 0.42
C SER A 57 15.33 -16.16 -1.07
N ASP A 58 14.78 -15.02 -1.48
CA ASP A 58 14.40 -14.74 -2.88
C ASP A 58 15.48 -13.95 -3.64
N LYS A 59 16.61 -13.63 -2.98
CA LYS A 59 17.67 -12.75 -3.51
C LYS A 59 17.12 -11.43 -4.08
N THR A 60 16.09 -10.88 -3.45
CA THR A 60 15.46 -9.62 -3.86
C THR A 60 15.77 -8.48 -2.90
N LEU A 61 15.82 -7.26 -3.44
CA LEU A 61 15.78 -6.03 -2.66
C LEU A 61 14.42 -5.38 -2.88
N LYS A 62 13.83 -4.86 -1.81
CA LYS A 62 12.54 -4.18 -1.81
C LYS A 62 12.71 -2.77 -1.27
N TYR A 63 12.30 -1.78 -2.05
CA TYR A 63 12.01 -0.44 -1.56
C TYR A 63 10.56 -0.37 -1.08
N GLU A 64 10.33 0.18 0.11
CA GLU A 64 8.98 0.32 0.67
C GLU A 64 8.76 1.63 1.43
N VAL A 65 7.58 2.23 1.20
CA VAL A 65 7.08 3.40 1.93
C VAL A 65 5.78 3.01 2.63
N ARG A 66 5.76 3.13 3.97
CA ARG A 66 4.60 2.80 4.82
C ARG A 66 4.03 4.00 5.57
N SER A 67 4.79 5.08 5.71
CA SER A 67 4.32 6.30 6.37
C SER A 67 3.17 6.89 5.57
N LEU A 68 1.99 7.03 6.21
CA LEU A 68 0.83 7.64 5.56
C LEU A 68 1.15 9.07 5.10
N ASP A 69 1.97 9.81 5.85
CA ASP A 69 2.36 11.16 5.48
C ASP A 69 3.21 11.14 4.21
N ASP A 70 4.31 10.37 4.17
CA ASP A 70 5.17 10.27 2.98
C ASP A 70 4.40 9.76 1.75
N LEU A 71 3.47 8.81 1.94
CA LEU A 71 2.60 8.34 0.85
C LEU A 71 1.80 9.51 0.26
N ILE A 72 1.25 10.37 1.10
CA ILE A 72 0.40 11.49 0.67
C ILE A 72 1.19 12.68 0.14
N THR A 73 2.32 13.00 0.75
CA THR A 73 3.08 14.23 0.46
C THR A 73 4.18 14.03 -0.57
N LYS A 74 4.67 12.79 -0.77
CA LYS A 74 5.78 12.49 -1.68
C LYS A 74 5.39 11.53 -2.79
N ILE A 75 4.78 10.39 -2.44
CA ILE A 75 4.51 9.32 -3.42
C ILE A 75 3.31 9.65 -4.33
N LEU A 76 2.15 9.96 -3.76
CA LEU A 76 0.94 10.27 -4.53
C LEU A 76 1.11 11.49 -5.47
N PRO A 77 1.83 12.57 -5.09
CA PRO A 77 2.11 13.68 -6.00
C PRO A 77 2.98 13.29 -7.19
N HIS A 78 4.00 12.44 -6.99
CA HIS A 78 4.82 11.95 -8.10
C HIS A 78 3.97 11.26 -9.16
N PHE A 79 3.12 10.31 -8.77
CA PHE A 79 2.25 9.61 -9.72
C PHE A 79 1.05 10.43 -10.24
N LYS A 80 0.79 11.61 -9.66
CA LYS A 80 -0.13 12.59 -10.25
C LYS A 80 0.54 13.27 -11.45
N ASN A 81 1.81 13.62 -11.34
CA ASN A 81 2.58 14.31 -12.38
C ASN A 81 3.13 13.34 -13.43
N TYR A 82 3.40 12.10 -13.04
CA TYR A 82 3.89 11.01 -13.90
C TYR A 82 2.96 9.79 -13.77
N PRO A 83 1.77 9.81 -14.40
CA PRO A 83 0.78 8.75 -14.28
C PRO A 83 1.29 7.41 -14.79
N LEU A 84 0.89 6.33 -14.11
CA LEU A 84 1.10 4.98 -14.63
C LEU A 84 0.18 4.75 -15.83
N LEU A 85 0.75 4.32 -16.96
CA LEU A 85 0.00 4.01 -18.18
C LEU A 85 -0.61 2.60 -18.21
N SER A 86 -0.27 1.77 -17.21
CA SER A 86 -0.74 0.39 -17.12
C SER A 86 -2.06 0.27 -16.36
N SER A 87 -2.62 -0.94 -16.33
CA SER A 87 -3.78 -1.31 -15.51
C SER A 87 -3.63 -0.97 -14.01
N LYS A 88 -2.39 -0.79 -13.53
CA LYS A 88 -2.07 -0.34 -12.16
C LYS A 88 -2.58 1.06 -11.82
N ASN A 89 -2.95 1.86 -12.83
CA ASN A 89 -3.53 3.18 -12.57
C ASN A 89 -4.87 3.10 -11.82
N LYS A 90 -5.65 2.03 -12.05
CA LYS A 90 -6.90 1.78 -11.30
C LYS A 90 -6.60 1.57 -9.82
N ASP A 91 -5.58 0.77 -9.50
CA ASP A 91 -5.15 0.52 -8.12
C ASP A 91 -4.65 1.80 -7.45
N LEU A 92 -3.86 2.61 -8.16
CA LEU A 92 -3.37 3.89 -7.66
C LEU A 92 -4.53 4.84 -7.29
N LYS A 93 -5.59 4.91 -8.11
CA LYS A 93 -6.77 5.75 -7.82
C LYS A 93 -7.48 5.31 -6.53
N LEU A 94 -7.72 4.01 -6.38
CA LEU A 94 -8.33 3.45 -5.16
C LEU A 94 -7.42 3.63 -3.93
N PHE A 95 -6.12 3.38 -4.10
CA PHE A 95 -5.11 3.56 -3.05
C PHE A 95 -5.04 5.02 -2.57
N ARG A 96 -5.08 5.98 -3.51
CA ARG A 96 -5.16 7.41 -3.20
C ARG A 96 -6.41 7.73 -2.38
N GLU A 97 -7.58 7.24 -2.79
CA GLU A 97 -8.82 7.45 -2.02
C GLU A 97 -8.71 6.90 -0.60
N ILE A 98 -8.16 5.70 -0.44
CA ILE A 98 -7.94 5.07 0.87
C ILE A 98 -7.00 5.94 1.74
N CYS A 99 -5.87 6.39 1.19
CA CYS A 99 -4.94 7.26 1.93
C CYS A 99 -5.61 8.57 2.38
N LEU A 100 -6.44 9.18 1.54
CA LEU A 100 -7.18 10.40 1.89
C LEU A 100 -8.28 10.15 2.95
N LEU A 101 -8.96 9.00 2.90
CA LEU A 101 -9.87 8.58 3.97
C LEU A 101 -9.11 8.37 5.28
N MET A 102 -7.92 7.80 5.22
CA MET A 102 -7.06 7.61 6.39
C MET A 102 -6.58 8.94 6.98
N LYS A 103 -6.17 9.90 6.15
CA LYS A 103 -5.81 11.27 6.56
C LYS A 103 -6.96 11.96 7.31
N LYS A 104 -8.21 11.71 6.90
CA LYS A 104 -9.43 12.16 7.59
C LYS A 104 -9.86 11.28 8.77
N ASN A 105 -8.98 10.41 9.26
CA ASN A 105 -9.21 9.45 10.35
C ASN A 105 -10.42 8.51 10.16
N LYS A 106 -10.92 8.31 8.93
CA LYS A 106 -12.11 7.50 8.68
C LYS A 106 -11.89 6.00 8.94
N HIS A 107 -10.65 5.54 8.90
CA HIS A 107 -10.26 4.17 9.28
C HIS A 107 -10.50 3.84 10.76
N ARG A 108 -10.75 4.84 11.62
CA ARG A 108 -10.97 4.66 13.07
C ARG A 108 -12.43 4.40 13.44
N ASN A 109 -13.36 4.47 12.49
CA ASN A 109 -14.78 4.18 12.72
C ASN A 109 -15.30 3.12 11.74
N LYS A 110 -16.36 2.43 12.14
CA LYS A 110 -16.92 1.27 11.42
C LYS A 110 -17.34 1.59 9.98
N LYS A 111 -18.07 2.70 9.77
CA LYS A 111 -18.54 3.13 8.45
C LYS A 111 -17.37 3.43 7.50
N GLY A 112 -16.38 4.17 7.99
CA GLY A 112 -15.20 4.53 7.20
C GLY A 112 -14.30 3.34 6.92
N LEU A 113 -14.06 2.46 7.91
CA LEU A 113 -13.29 1.23 7.70
C LEU A 113 -14.00 0.28 6.72
N LYS A 114 -15.33 0.12 6.80
CA LYS A 114 -16.10 -0.66 5.82
C LYS A 114 -15.90 -0.13 4.40
N LYS A 115 -15.91 1.20 4.21
CA LYS A 115 -15.62 1.82 2.90
C LYS A 115 -14.19 1.51 2.44
N ILE A 116 -13.20 1.66 3.32
CA ILE A 116 -11.79 1.37 3.02
C ILE A 116 -11.60 -0.09 2.62
N VAL A 117 -12.21 -1.03 3.34
CA VAL A 117 -12.16 -2.46 3.02
C VAL A 117 -12.75 -2.73 1.63
N ASN A 118 -13.92 -2.16 1.32
CA ASN A 118 -14.52 -2.31 -0.02
C ASN A 118 -13.60 -1.79 -1.13
N LEU A 119 -12.99 -0.62 -0.95
CA LEU A 119 -12.02 -0.07 -1.92
C LEU A 119 -10.78 -0.96 -2.05
N ALA A 120 -10.23 -1.43 -0.93
CA ALA A 120 -9.01 -2.24 -0.91
C ALA A 120 -9.18 -3.61 -1.61
N TYR A 121 -10.37 -4.21 -1.53
CA TYR A 121 -10.71 -5.45 -2.24
C TYR A 121 -11.17 -5.20 -3.68
N GLY A 122 -11.38 -3.93 -4.08
CA GLY A 122 -11.56 -3.54 -5.49
C GLY A 122 -10.23 -3.28 -6.21
N MET A 123 -9.11 -3.22 -5.48
CA MET A 123 -7.75 -3.23 -6.05
C MET A 123 -7.37 -4.65 -6.52
N ASN A 124 -6.37 -4.76 -7.38
CA ASN A 124 -5.95 -5.98 -8.07
C ASN A 124 -6.13 -7.29 -7.25
N PRO A 125 -6.96 -8.24 -7.74
CA PRO A 125 -7.36 -9.43 -6.99
C PRO A 125 -6.26 -10.51 -6.86
N SER A 126 -5.16 -10.41 -7.60
CA SER A 126 -4.08 -11.41 -7.59
C SER A 126 -3.17 -11.35 -6.36
N GLY A 127 -3.27 -10.30 -5.55
CA GLY A 127 -2.50 -10.19 -4.31
C GLY A 127 -3.01 -11.14 -3.23
N LYS A 128 -2.12 -11.98 -2.65
CA LYS A 128 -2.47 -12.85 -1.51
C LYS A 128 -2.99 -11.99 -0.35
N ARG A 129 -4.24 -12.20 0.05
CA ARG A 129 -4.85 -11.52 1.22
C ARG A 129 -4.81 -12.46 2.42
N LYS A 130 -4.28 -11.96 3.55
CA LYS A 130 -4.23 -12.73 4.81
C LYS A 130 -5.62 -12.98 5.40
N TYR A 131 -6.55 -12.07 5.19
CA TYR A 131 -7.93 -12.15 5.68
C TYR A 131 -8.88 -12.06 4.49
N LYS A 132 -10.05 -12.69 4.59
CA LYS A 132 -11.15 -12.47 3.65
C LYS A 132 -11.90 -11.18 3.99
N LYS A 133 -12.57 -10.60 2.99
CA LYS A 133 -13.35 -9.37 3.18
C LYS A 133 -14.43 -9.56 4.25
N GLU A 134 -15.13 -10.67 4.18
CA GLU A 134 -16.23 -11.04 5.05
C GLU A 134 -15.75 -11.19 6.51
N GLU A 135 -14.56 -11.76 6.71
CA GLU A 135 -13.95 -11.90 8.03
C GLU A 135 -13.65 -10.53 8.66
N ILE A 136 -13.10 -9.60 7.88
CA ILE A 136 -12.82 -8.25 8.36
C ILE A 136 -14.12 -7.56 8.75
N LEU A 137 -15.12 -7.60 7.86
CA LEU A 137 -16.41 -6.92 8.05
C LEU A 137 -17.22 -7.50 9.21
N LYS A 138 -17.19 -8.83 9.42
CA LYS A 138 -17.86 -9.51 10.54
C LYS A 138 -17.25 -9.15 11.89
N LEU A 139 -15.94 -8.93 11.92
CA LEU A 139 -15.19 -8.64 13.14
C LEU A 139 -15.03 -7.13 13.43
N LEU A 140 -15.73 -6.28 12.68
CA LEU A 140 -15.82 -4.85 12.99
C LEU A 140 -16.62 -4.67 14.29
N ARG A 141 -15.94 -4.14 15.30
CA ARG A 141 -16.58 -3.63 16.52
C ARG A 141 -17.39 -2.39 16.13
#